data_AF-A0A7Y0PDG7-F1
#
_entry.id   AF-A0A7Y0PDG7-F1
#
_cell.length_a   1.000
_cell.length_b   1.000
_cell.length_c   1.000
_cell.angle_alpha   90.00
_cell.angle_beta   90.00
_cell.angle_gamma   90.00
#
_symmetry.space_group_name_H-M   'P 1'
#
loop_
_entity.id
_entity.type
_entity.pdbx_description
1 polymer ?
#
loop_
_entity_poly.entity_id
_entity_poly.type
_entity_poly.pdbx_seq_one_letter_code
_entity_poly.pdbx_strand_id
1 'polypeptide(L)'
;MTTVAEPRLLGEPVEAYVPKLDPKQVIDLARQAGLTGRGGAGFPVGRKLAAVAATGRPAMVIANGAEGEPGSEKDRYLLTHQPHLVLDGLQLVARACHASALFLYAPPAALEPVRRALWDRRREAVSVRLAPAPSTFVAGEASAAAAAVVGGGAIPADKMVRLAKREMPTLVQNVETLAHLALVARHGAEWFRTRGTQDEPGTFLATVGGAVVNPQVVEAGYGVPLGELLAAAGGPSGPLSAVLVGGYHGGWVPADPELPVSRAGLDSYGATPGAGVVTALPASSCGLRETARIVEYLAGQVSGQCGPCLNGLPRMASALSDLAHHRIWLGMTSEVDRLRGLVTGRGACHHPDATARLIGSAMRMFHEDVTAHLKGECVAR
;
A
#
# COMPACT_ATOMS: atom_id res chain seq x y z
N MET A 1 -30.33 -23.91 3.59
CA MET A 1 -29.69 -23.48 2.33
C MET A 1 -28.25 -23.16 2.67
N THR A 2 -27.32 -24.04 2.31
CA THR A 2 -25.88 -23.84 2.47
C THR A 2 -25.48 -22.64 1.63
N THR A 3 -25.22 -21.50 2.27
CA THR A 3 -24.57 -20.36 1.64
C THR A 3 -23.20 -20.84 1.19
N VAL A 4 -23.02 -21.05 -0.12
CA VAL A 4 -21.70 -21.25 -0.69
C VAL A 4 -20.88 -20.02 -0.26
N ALA A 5 -19.83 -20.22 0.52
CA ALA A 5 -18.98 -19.13 0.97
C ALA A 5 -18.51 -18.35 -0.28
N GLU A 6 -18.72 -17.03 -0.29
CA GLU A 6 -18.30 -16.21 -1.43
C GLU A 6 -16.78 -16.34 -1.62
N PRO A 7 -16.27 -16.49 -2.86
CA PRO A 7 -14.83 -16.49 -3.11
C PRO A 7 -14.20 -15.21 -2.58
N ARG A 8 -13.08 -15.33 -1.87
CA ARG A 8 -12.42 -14.23 -1.16
C ARG A 8 -10.91 -14.40 -1.20
N LEU A 9 -10.17 -13.31 -1.05
CA LEU A 9 -8.72 -13.39 -0.83
C LEU A 9 -8.42 -14.14 0.46
N LEU A 10 -9.20 -13.93 1.52
CA LEU A 10 -9.01 -14.62 2.81
C LEU A 10 -10.05 -15.73 3.02
N GLY A 11 -10.64 -16.25 1.94
CA GLY A 11 -11.59 -17.37 1.98
C GLY A 11 -10.89 -18.72 2.09
N GLU A 12 -11.68 -19.80 1.98
CA GLU A 12 -11.16 -21.16 1.91
C GLU A 12 -10.13 -21.31 0.77
N PRO A 13 -9.03 -22.06 0.99
CA PRO A 13 -8.05 -22.32 -0.05
C PRO A 13 -8.71 -22.91 -1.29
N VAL A 14 -8.55 -22.21 -2.41
CA VAL A 14 -9.08 -22.68 -3.70
C VAL A 14 -8.03 -23.58 -4.34
N GLU A 15 -8.44 -24.71 -4.91
CA GLU A 15 -7.56 -25.56 -5.70
C GLU A 15 -6.83 -24.74 -6.78
N ALA A 16 -5.55 -25.07 -7.02
CA ALA A 16 -4.72 -24.36 -7.99
C ALA A 16 -5.27 -24.55 -9.41
N TYR A 17 -6.10 -23.60 -9.85
CA TYR A 17 -6.71 -23.58 -11.18
C TYR A 17 -6.56 -22.20 -11.83
N VAL A 18 -5.88 -22.14 -12.96
CA VAL A 18 -5.73 -20.91 -13.74
C VAL A 18 -6.35 -21.11 -15.12
N PRO A 19 -7.42 -20.39 -15.46
CA PRO A 19 -7.95 -20.39 -16.82
C PRO A 19 -6.85 -20.07 -17.82
N LYS A 20 -6.83 -20.80 -18.94
CA LYS A 20 -5.90 -20.52 -20.04
C LYS A 20 -6.44 -19.33 -20.84
N LEU A 21 -6.08 -18.13 -20.41
CA LEU A 21 -6.37 -16.88 -21.11
C LEU A 21 -5.19 -16.47 -21.99
N ASP A 22 -5.49 -15.96 -23.18
CA ASP A 22 -4.51 -15.29 -24.03
C ASP A 22 -4.14 -13.90 -23.44
N PRO A 23 -3.02 -13.29 -23.89
CA PRO A 23 -2.58 -11.99 -23.38
C PRO A 23 -3.62 -10.88 -23.44
N LYS A 24 -4.40 -10.81 -24.52
CA LYS A 24 -5.42 -9.79 -24.72
C LYS A 24 -6.58 -9.99 -23.75
N GLN A 25 -7.02 -11.23 -23.58
CA GLN A 25 -8.07 -11.61 -22.63
C GLN A 25 -7.70 -11.21 -21.19
N VAL A 26 -6.46 -11.43 -20.75
CA VAL A 26 -6.01 -11.02 -19.40
C VAL A 26 -6.10 -9.49 -19.23
N ILE A 27 -5.66 -8.73 -20.24
CA ILE A 27 -5.68 -7.26 -20.21
C ILE A 27 -7.12 -6.75 -20.20
N ASP A 28 -7.97 -7.26 -21.09
CA ASP A 28 -9.35 -6.81 -21.23
C ASP A 28 -10.17 -7.18 -19.99
N LEU A 29 -9.94 -8.36 -19.43
CA LEU A 29 -10.55 -8.78 -18.17
C LEU A 29 -10.17 -7.84 -17.01
N ALA A 30 -8.88 -7.48 -16.87
CA ALA A 30 -8.45 -6.53 -15.85
C ALA A 30 -9.07 -5.12 -16.03
N ARG A 31 -9.32 -4.71 -17.28
CA ARG A 31 -10.01 -3.45 -17.59
C ARG A 31 -11.50 -3.51 -17.25
N GLN A 32 -12.18 -4.56 -17.68
CA GLN A 32 -13.61 -4.77 -17.44
C GLN A 32 -13.90 -4.87 -15.95
N ALA A 33 -13.03 -5.53 -15.18
CA ALA A 33 -13.15 -5.59 -13.73
C ALA A 33 -12.91 -4.24 -13.04
N GLY A 34 -12.28 -3.28 -13.70
CA GLY A 34 -11.85 -2.03 -13.08
C GLY A 34 -10.74 -2.22 -12.04
N LEU A 35 -9.93 -3.28 -12.17
CA LEU A 35 -8.91 -3.62 -11.17
C LEU A 35 -7.82 -2.55 -11.10
N THR A 36 -7.63 -1.96 -9.92
CA THR A 36 -6.52 -1.05 -9.62
C THR A 36 -5.46 -1.70 -8.74
N GLY A 37 -4.23 -1.22 -8.82
CA GLY A 37 -3.13 -1.76 -8.00
C GLY A 37 -3.33 -1.52 -6.49
N ARG A 38 -3.14 -2.57 -5.70
CA ARG A 38 -3.27 -2.63 -4.23
C ARG A 38 -1.96 -2.35 -3.46
N GLY A 39 -0.97 -1.76 -4.13
CA GLY A 39 0.30 -1.32 -3.54
C GLY A 39 0.34 0.18 -3.22
N GLY A 40 -0.79 0.79 -2.86
CA GLY A 40 -0.89 2.21 -2.49
C GLY A 40 -1.16 3.20 -3.64
N ALA A 41 -0.58 3.00 -4.83
CA ALA A 41 -0.70 3.97 -5.92
C ALA A 41 -2.03 3.92 -6.71
N GLY A 42 -2.80 2.82 -6.63
CA GLY A 42 -4.11 2.74 -7.28
C GLY A 42 -4.12 2.75 -8.81
N PHE A 43 -2.98 2.48 -9.47
CA PHE A 43 -2.90 2.58 -10.93
C PHE A 43 -3.73 1.48 -11.63
N PRO A 44 -4.48 1.77 -12.71
CA PRO A 44 -5.27 0.77 -13.43
C PRO A 44 -4.43 -0.37 -13.99
N VAL A 45 -4.72 -1.60 -13.56
CA VAL A 45 -3.92 -2.79 -13.90
C VAL A 45 -3.94 -3.07 -15.38
N GLY A 46 -5.11 -3.06 -16.01
CA GLY A 46 -5.24 -3.30 -17.46
C GLY A 46 -4.44 -2.31 -18.31
N ARG A 47 -4.35 -1.03 -17.90
CA ARG A 47 -3.50 -0.03 -18.58
C ARG A 47 -2.03 -0.33 -18.41
N LYS A 48 -1.62 -0.78 -17.21
CA LYS A 48 -0.23 -1.12 -16.90
C LYS A 48 0.25 -2.34 -17.68
N LEU A 49 -0.59 -3.39 -17.74
CA LEU A 49 -0.34 -4.59 -18.53
C LEU A 49 -0.23 -4.25 -20.02
N ALA A 50 -1.19 -3.49 -20.56
CA ALA A 50 -1.17 -3.08 -21.97
C ALA A 50 0.09 -2.28 -22.33
N ALA A 51 0.57 -1.41 -21.44
CA ALA A 51 1.78 -0.62 -21.69
C ALA A 51 3.04 -1.49 -21.80
N VAL A 52 3.12 -2.60 -21.07
CA VAL A 52 4.23 -3.56 -21.15
C VAL A 52 4.06 -4.47 -22.35
N ALA A 53 2.86 -5.03 -22.57
CA ALA A 53 2.58 -5.90 -23.72
C ALA A 53 2.83 -5.18 -25.07
N ALA A 54 2.50 -3.90 -25.16
CA ALA A 54 2.70 -3.09 -26.37
C ALA A 54 4.18 -2.93 -26.77
N THR A 55 5.15 -3.27 -25.90
CA THR A 55 6.56 -3.22 -26.29
C THR A 55 6.98 -4.37 -27.22
N GLY A 56 6.19 -5.45 -27.31
CA GLY A 56 6.49 -6.62 -28.15
C GLY A 56 7.80 -7.35 -27.77
N ARG A 57 8.36 -7.04 -26.59
CA ARG A 57 9.64 -7.55 -26.08
C ARG A 57 9.38 -8.37 -24.82
N PRO A 58 10.12 -9.48 -24.59
CA PRO A 58 9.98 -10.23 -23.36
C PRO A 58 10.24 -9.37 -22.12
N ALA A 59 9.32 -9.44 -21.16
CA ALA A 59 9.37 -8.60 -19.96
C ALA A 59 9.96 -9.33 -18.74
N MET A 60 10.53 -8.56 -17.82
CA MET A 60 10.71 -8.98 -16.43
C MET A 60 9.43 -8.65 -15.64
N VAL A 61 8.87 -9.65 -14.96
CA VAL A 61 7.68 -9.48 -14.12
C VAL A 61 8.03 -9.80 -12.67
N ILE A 62 7.65 -8.90 -11.77
CA ILE A 62 7.95 -8.96 -10.34
C ILE A 62 6.64 -8.96 -9.56
N ALA A 63 6.35 -10.04 -8.85
CA ALA A 63 5.38 -10.07 -7.77
C ALA A 63 6.01 -9.40 -6.53
N ASN A 64 5.55 -8.19 -6.22
CA ASN A 64 6.08 -7.36 -5.15
C ASN A 64 5.22 -7.53 -3.89
N GLY A 65 5.71 -8.32 -2.95
CA GLY A 65 5.19 -8.43 -1.59
C GLY A 65 6.14 -7.82 -0.57
N ALA A 66 7.02 -6.89 -0.99
CA ALA A 66 7.88 -6.17 -0.06
C ALA A 66 7.03 -5.24 0.81
N GLU A 67 6.84 -5.67 2.05
CA GLU A 67 6.05 -5.00 3.07
C GLU A 67 7.01 -4.30 4.04
N GLY A 68 7.45 -3.10 3.66
CA GLY A 68 8.36 -2.27 4.47
C GLY A 68 7.64 -1.22 5.31
N GLU A 69 6.32 -1.10 5.17
CA GLU A 69 5.50 -0.12 5.88
C GLU A 69 5.13 -0.62 7.28
N PRO A 70 5.48 0.12 8.35
CA PRO A 70 5.10 -0.28 9.70
C PRO A 70 3.60 -0.40 9.86
N GLY A 71 3.16 -1.51 10.46
CA GLY A 71 1.75 -1.80 10.68
C GLY A 71 1.01 -2.37 9.46
N SER A 72 1.68 -2.58 8.32
CA SER A 72 1.16 -3.41 7.23
C SER A 72 1.56 -4.86 7.43
N GLU A 73 0.58 -5.77 7.38
CA GLU A 73 0.81 -7.21 7.46
C GLU A 73 0.07 -7.97 6.34
N LYS A 74 -0.64 -7.26 5.48
CA LYS A 74 -1.57 -7.83 4.50
C LYS A 74 -0.87 -8.70 3.44
N ASP A 75 0.30 -8.25 2.95
CA ASP A 75 0.98 -8.94 1.86
C ASP A 75 1.67 -10.19 2.41
N ARG A 76 2.31 -10.10 3.57
CA ARG A 76 2.87 -11.25 4.28
C ARG A 76 1.77 -12.25 4.67
N TYR A 77 0.63 -11.76 5.17
CA TYR A 77 -0.50 -12.61 5.52
C TYR A 77 -1.01 -13.37 4.28
N LEU A 78 -1.24 -12.67 3.16
CA LEU A 78 -1.70 -13.27 1.91
C LEU A 78 -0.71 -14.31 1.37
N LEU A 79 0.60 -14.02 1.38
CA LEU A 79 1.63 -14.96 0.92
C LEU A 79 1.74 -16.19 1.83
N THR A 80 1.42 -16.05 3.12
CA THR A 80 1.46 -17.15 4.08
C THR A 80 0.26 -18.08 3.92
N HIS A 81 -0.93 -17.52 3.72
CA HIS A 81 -2.19 -18.28 3.74
C HIS A 81 -2.69 -18.67 2.34
N GLN A 82 -2.41 -17.86 1.32
CA GLN A 82 -2.90 -18.06 -0.05
C GLN A 82 -1.78 -17.87 -1.11
N PRO A 83 -0.59 -18.49 -0.94
CA PRO A 83 0.50 -18.34 -1.91
C PRO A 83 0.13 -18.81 -3.31
N HIS A 84 -0.71 -19.85 -3.43
CA HIS A 84 -1.15 -20.36 -4.73
C HIS A 84 -1.92 -19.31 -5.53
N LEU A 85 -2.79 -18.53 -4.88
CA LEU A 85 -3.59 -17.51 -5.54
C LEU A 85 -2.72 -16.37 -6.10
N VAL A 86 -1.67 -15.98 -5.37
CA VAL A 86 -0.68 -15.00 -5.84
C VAL A 86 0.08 -15.56 -7.05
N LEU A 87 0.52 -16.82 -6.99
CA LEU A 87 1.23 -17.49 -8.08
C LEU A 87 0.34 -17.64 -9.33
N ASP A 88 -0.95 -17.92 -9.16
CA ASP A 88 -1.92 -17.98 -10.25
C ASP A 88 -2.00 -16.65 -11.01
N GLY A 89 -2.09 -15.55 -10.27
CA GLY A 89 -2.08 -14.20 -10.83
C GLY A 89 -0.76 -13.87 -11.52
N LEU A 90 0.36 -14.27 -10.92
CA LEU A 90 1.69 -14.08 -11.50
C LEU A 90 1.80 -14.79 -12.86
N GLN A 91 1.29 -16.02 -12.99
CA GLN A 91 1.32 -16.75 -14.25
C GLN A 91 0.43 -16.12 -15.34
N LEU A 92 -0.74 -15.57 -14.98
CA LEU A 92 -1.58 -14.82 -15.93
C LEU A 92 -0.85 -13.60 -16.48
N VAL A 93 -0.21 -12.83 -15.60
CA VAL A 93 0.58 -11.66 -15.99
C VAL A 93 1.81 -12.05 -16.80
N ALA A 94 2.49 -13.14 -16.44
CA ALA A 94 3.64 -13.64 -17.16
C ALA A 94 3.31 -13.93 -18.63
N ARG A 95 2.18 -14.60 -18.88
CA ARG A 95 1.68 -14.84 -20.24
C ARG A 95 1.32 -13.54 -20.95
N ALA A 96 0.61 -12.64 -20.28
CA ALA A 96 0.17 -11.37 -20.85
C ALA A 96 1.33 -10.46 -21.29
N CYS A 97 2.49 -10.59 -20.65
CA CYS A 97 3.67 -9.77 -20.93
C CYS A 97 4.82 -10.53 -21.59
N HIS A 98 4.59 -11.75 -22.08
CA HIS A 98 5.63 -12.62 -22.65
C HIS A 98 6.88 -12.70 -21.76
N ALA A 99 6.68 -12.92 -20.46
CA ALA A 99 7.75 -12.76 -19.49
C ALA A 99 8.91 -13.73 -19.73
N SER A 100 10.14 -13.20 -19.79
CA SER A 100 11.38 -13.99 -19.82
C SER A 100 11.97 -14.20 -18.42
N ALA A 101 11.50 -13.43 -17.44
CA ALA A 101 11.95 -13.48 -16.06
C ALA A 101 10.78 -13.24 -15.10
N LEU A 102 10.56 -14.18 -14.18
CA LEU A 102 9.62 -14.03 -13.06
C LEU A 102 10.37 -13.97 -11.73
N PHE A 103 10.01 -12.99 -10.92
CA PHE A 103 10.46 -12.86 -9.54
C PHE A 103 9.29 -12.74 -8.58
N LEU A 104 9.44 -13.30 -7.38
CA LEU A 104 8.62 -12.95 -6.23
C LEU A 104 9.52 -12.33 -5.17
N TYR A 105 9.29 -11.06 -4.89
CA TYR A 105 10.09 -10.20 -4.03
C TYR A 105 9.33 -9.91 -2.74
N ALA A 106 9.76 -10.48 -1.62
CA ALA A 106 9.04 -10.38 -0.34
C ALA A 106 9.99 -10.57 0.85
N PRO A 107 9.58 -10.19 2.08
CA PRO A 107 10.37 -10.43 3.28
C PRO A 107 10.72 -11.91 3.43
N PRO A 108 11.91 -12.26 3.96
CA PRO A 108 12.34 -13.66 4.10
C PRO A 108 11.30 -14.56 4.80
N ALA A 109 10.59 -14.03 5.81
CA ALA A 109 9.54 -14.74 6.54
C ALA A 109 8.34 -15.16 5.66
N ALA A 110 8.08 -14.47 4.55
CA ALA A 110 7.00 -14.77 3.62
C ALA A 110 7.40 -15.76 2.50
N LEU A 111 8.71 -16.01 2.31
CA LEU A 111 9.20 -16.82 1.18
C LEU A 111 9.04 -18.32 1.40
N GLU A 112 9.02 -18.78 2.65
CA GLU A 112 8.92 -20.22 2.93
C GLU A 112 7.59 -20.85 2.49
N PRO A 113 6.42 -20.28 2.81
CA PRO A 113 5.14 -20.75 2.27
C PRO A 113 5.10 -20.74 0.73
N VAL A 114 5.65 -19.69 0.12
CA VAL A 114 5.71 -19.58 -1.35
C VAL A 114 6.59 -20.67 -1.97
N ARG A 115 7.74 -20.98 -1.33
CA ARG A 115 8.63 -22.05 -1.77
C ARG A 115 7.92 -23.42 -1.78
N ARG A 116 7.10 -23.70 -0.77
CA ARG A 116 6.28 -24.92 -0.71
C ARG A 116 5.24 -24.93 -1.83
N ALA A 117 4.52 -23.83 -2.02
CA ALA A 117 3.55 -23.71 -3.10
C ALA A 117 4.17 -23.89 -4.50
N LEU A 118 5.39 -23.38 -4.73
CA LEU A 118 6.13 -23.62 -5.97
C LEU A 118 6.53 -25.08 -6.14
N TRP A 119 6.91 -25.78 -5.07
CA TRP A 119 7.23 -27.20 -5.10
C TRP A 119 6.04 -28.09 -5.51
N ASP A 120 4.85 -27.74 -5.01
CA ASP A 120 3.59 -28.40 -5.37
C ASP A 120 3.26 -28.20 -6.84
N ARG A 121 3.69 -27.06 -7.40
CA ARG A 121 3.48 -26.61 -8.78
C ARG A 121 4.66 -26.94 -9.72
N ARG A 122 5.59 -27.82 -9.33
CA ARG A 122 6.85 -28.10 -10.06
C ARG A 122 6.73 -28.50 -11.55
N ARG A 123 5.52 -28.77 -12.04
CA ARG A 123 5.22 -29.07 -13.46
C ARG A 123 4.77 -27.86 -14.27
N GLU A 124 4.75 -26.66 -13.69
CA GLU A 124 4.39 -25.44 -14.41
C GLU A 124 5.48 -24.97 -15.38
N ALA A 125 5.05 -24.29 -16.44
CA ALA A 125 5.91 -23.94 -17.57
C ALA A 125 6.93 -22.82 -17.29
N VAL A 126 6.73 -21.98 -16.26
CA VAL A 126 7.60 -20.82 -16.00
C VAL A 126 8.10 -20.84 -14.57
N SER A 127 9.43 -20.85 -14.41
CA SER A 127 10.11 -20.81 -13.12
C SER A 127 10.05 -19.43 -12.48
N VAL A 128 9.67 -19.37 -11.21
CA VAL A 128 9.63 -18.16 -10.40
C VAL A 128 10.85 -18.11 -9.48
N ARG A 129 11.64 -17.04 -9.56
CA ARG A 129 12.78 -16.81 -8.67
C ARG A 129 12.34 -16.07 -7.41
N LEU A 130 12.63 -16.63 -6.24
CA LEU A 130 12.38 -15.96 -4.97
C LEU A 130 13.51 -14.97 -4.67
N ALA A 131 13.16 -13.74 -4.35
CA ALA A 131 14.10 -12.68 -4.02
C ALA A 131 13.75 -12.08 -2.64
N PRO A 132 14.67 -12.10 -1.66
CA PRO A 132 14.42 -11.52 -0.35
C PRO A 132 14.40 -9.98 -0.43
N ALA A 133 13.34 -9.38 0.11
CA ALA A 133 13.23 -7.94 0.27
C ALA A 133 13.90 -7.49 1.59
N PRO A 134 14.68 -6.39 1.59
CA PRO A 134 15.14 -5.78 2.81
C PRO A 134 13.97 -5.09 3.52
N SER A 135 14.07 -4.96 4.84
CA SER A 135 13.05 -4.36 5.70
C SER A 135 13.06 -2.82 5.70
N THR A 136 13.49 -2.19 4.60
CA THR A 136 13.47 -0.72 4.47
C THR A 136 12.17 -0.27 3.83
N PHE A 137 11.67 0.89 4.28
CA PHE A 137 10.39 1.40 3.84
C PHE A 137 10.30 1.63 2.31
N VAL A 138 11.40 2.07 1.70
CA VAL A 138 11.47 2.34 0.26
C VAL A 138 11.70 1.09 -0.61
N ALA A 139 11.96 -0.07 -0.01
CA ALA A 139 12.24 -1.30 -0.75
C ALA A 139 11.08 -1.74 -1.64
N GLY A 140 9.84 -1.47 -1.21
CA GLY A 140 8.63 -1.79 -1.97
C GLY A 140 8.35 -0.86 -3.14
N GLU A 141 9.13 0.22 -3.32
CA GLU A 141 8.97 1.10 -4.49
C GLU A 141 9.30 0.33 -5.78
N ALA A 142 8.52 0.52 -6.84
CA ALA A 142 8.57 -0.33 -8.02
C ALA A 142 9.95 -0.35 -8.71
N SER A 143 10.63 0.78 -8.81
CA SER A 143 11.96 0.84 -9.42
C SER A 143 13.05 0.32 -8.47
N ALA A 144 12.89 0.50 -7.15
CA ALA A 144 13.75 -0.10 -6.14
C ALA A 144 13.68 -1.64 -6.18
N ALA A 145 12.47 -2.21 -6.19
CA ALA A 145 12.25 -3.65 -6.33
C ALA A 145 12.84 -4.17 -7.65
N ALA A 146 12.65 -3.45 -8.76
CA ALA A 146 13.22 -3.82 -10.05
C ALA A 146 14.75 -3.86 -10.05
N ALA A 147 15.42 -2.93 -9.37
CA ALA A 147 16.86 -2.95 -9.19
C ALA A 147 17.32 -4.08 -8.26
N ALA A 148 16.62 -4.29 -7.13
CA ALA A 148 16.97 -5.29 -6.13
C ALA A 148 16.99 -6.72 -6.69
N VAL A 149 15.97 -7.11 -7.46
CA VAL A 149 15.87 -8.49 -7.96
C VAL A 149 16.94 -8.86 -9.00
N VAL A 150 17.63 -7.87 -9.57
CA VAL A 150 18.75 -8.07 -10.52
C VAL A 150 20.11 -7.83 -9.86
N GLY A 151 20.18 -7.76 -8.53
CA GLY A 151 21.42 -7.64 -7.76
C GLY A 151 21.87 -6.20 -7.47
N GLY A 152 21.06 -5.19 -7.83
CA GLY A 152 21.26 -3.82 -7.40
C GLY A 152 20.79 -3.56 -5.96
N GLY A 153 21.02 -2.35 -5.46
CA GLY A 153 20.41 -1.91 -4.20
C GLY A 153 18.90 -1.66 -4.35
N ALA A 154 18.14 -1.85 -3.27
CA ALA A 154 16.72 -1.50 -3.20
C ALA A 154 16.51 0.02 -3.05
N ILE A 155 17.00 0.78 -4.04
CA ILE A 155 16.99 2.24 -4.02
C ILE A 155 16.13 2.74 -5.18
N PRO A 156 15.10 3.57 -4.94
CA PRO A 156 14.26 4.12 -6.00
C PRO A 156 15.08 4.91 -7.01
N ALA A 157 14.79 4.72 -8.29
CA ALA A 157 15.32 5.53 -9.38
C ALA A 157 14.42 6.75 -9.64
N ASP A 158 14.95 7.73 -10.36
CA ASP A 158 14.12 8.80 -10.92
C ASP A 158 13.08 8.25 -11.91
N LYS A 159 12.06 9.06 -12.19
CA LYS A 159 10.91 8.67 -13.03
C LYS A 159 11.05 9.08 -14.51
N MET A 160 12.24 9.49 -14.98
CA MET A 160 12.44 9.92 -16.37
C MET A 160 12.13 8.78 -17.34
N VAL A 161 12.56 7.56 -17.02
CA VAL A 161 12.29 6.37 -17.84
C VAL A 161 11.36 5.41 -17.10
N ARG A 162 10.14 5.27 -17.61
CA ARG A 162 9.16 4.30 -17.10
C ARG A 162 9.71 2.87 -17.22
N LEU A 163 9.45 2.04 -16.21
CA LEU A 163 9.88 0.63 -16.17
C LEU A 163 9.49 -0.17 -17.43
N ALA A 164 8.29 0.06 -17.96
CA ALA A 164 7.82 -0.59 -19.19
C ALA A 164 8.67 -0.21 -20.43
N LYS A 165 9.34 0.94 -20.43
CA LYS A 165 10.11 1.45 -21.58
C LYS A 165 11.62 1.22 -21.46
N ARG A 166 12.10 0.58 -20.39
CA ARG A 166 13.51 0.21 -20.27
C ARG A 166 13.93 -0.79 -21.36
N GLU A 167 15.23 -1.02 -21.50
CA GLU A 167 15.78 -2.02 -22.43
C GLU A 167 15.16 -3.40 -22.19
N MET A 168 15.05 -3.80 -20.93
CA MET A 168 14.20 -4.90 -20.49
C MET A 168 12.90 -4.31 -19.90
N PRO A 169 11.75 -4.39 -20.63
CA PRO A 169 10.47 -3.97 -20.10
C PRO A 169 10.21 -4.63 -18.75
N THR A 170 9.90 -3.85 -17.74
CA THR A 170 9.68 -4.36 -16.39
C THR A 170 8.28 -4.03 -15.89
N LEU A 171 7.61 -5.05 -15.36
CA LEU A 171 6.33 -4.94 -14.70
C LEU A 171 6.47 -5.35 -13.24
N VAL A 172 6.18 -4.43 -12.33
CA VAL A 172 6.11 -4.72 -10.89
C VAL A 172 4.65 -4.67 -10.47
N GLN A 173 4.12 -5.74 -9.90
CA GLN A 173 2.73 -5.82 -9.43
C GLN A 173 2.69 -6.30 -7.99
N ASN A 174 1.90 -5.62 -7.16
CA ASN A 174 1.72 -6.03 -5.77
C ASN A 174 1.03 -7.42 -5.69
N VAL A 175 1.38 -8.21 -4.68
CA VAL A 175 0.91 -9.60 -4.53
C VAL A 175 -0.62 -9.70 -4.36
N GLU A 176 -1.26 -8.79 -3.63
CA GLU A 176 -2.72 -8.71 -3.51
C GLU A 176 -3.38 -8.41 -4.86
N THR A 177 -2.75 -7.55 -5.67
CA THR A 177 -3.23 -7.25 -7.02
C THR A 177 -3.21 -8.48 -7.92
N LEU A 178 -2.15 -9.30 -7.81
CA LEU A 178 -2.04 -10.56 -8.56
C LEU A 178 -3.10 -11.56 -8.09
N ALA A 179 -3.29 -11.70 -6.78
CA ALA A 179 -4.30 -12.59 -6.23
C ALA A 179 -5.72 -12.21 -6.68
N HIS A 180 -6.05 -10.91 -6.70
CA HIS A 180 -7.31 -10.45 -7.30
C HIS A 180 -7.42 -10.80 -8.77
N LEU A 181 -6.36 -10.61 -9.57
CA LEU A 181 -6.39 -10.96 -10.99
C LEU A 181 -6.70 -12.45 -11.20
N ALA A 182 -6.18 -13.32 -10.34
CA ALA A 182 -6.51 -14.75 -10.35
C ALA A 182 -7.99 -15.01 -10.05
N LEU A 183 -8.56 -14.37 -9.03
CA LEU A 183 -9.99 -14.49 -8.71
C LEU A 183 -10.87 -13.94 -9.84
N VAL A 184 -10.51 -12.79 -10.41
CA VAL A 184 -11.21 -12.19 -11.56
C VAL A 184 -11.16 -13.15 -12.76
N ALA A 185 -10.04 -13.83 -13.01
CA ALA A 185 -9.96 -14.84 -14.08
C ALA A 185 -10.91 -16.01 -13.85
N ARG A 186 -11.13 -16.43 -12.60
CA ARG A 186 -12.00 -17.56 -12.24
C ARG A 186 -13.49 -17.21 -12.26
N HIS A 187 -13.84 -16.02 -11.81
CA HIS A 187 -15.23 -15.66 -11.51
C HIS A 187 -15.77 -14.54 -12.41
N GLY A 188 -14.92 -13.92 -13.23
CA GLY A 188 -15.28 -12.87 -14.16
C GLY A 188 -15.25 -11.47 -13.56
N ALA A 189 -15.27 -10.47 -14.46
CA ALA A 189 -15.26 -9.06 -14.10
C ALA A 189 -16.54 -8.63 -13.35
N GLU A 190 -17.71 -9.13 -13.75
CA GLU A 190 -18.98 -8.80 -13.12
C GLU A 190 -19.01 -9.20 -11.65
N TRP A 191 -18.54 -10.42 -11.34
CA TRP A 191 -18.38 -10.89 -9.96
C TRP A 191 -17.52 -9.94 -9.13
N PHE A 192 -16.36 -9.52 -9.65
CA PHE A 192 -15.46 -8.63 -8.92
C PHE A 192 -16.11 -7.28 -8.60
N ARG A 193 -16.94 -6.77 -9.52
CA ARG A 193 -17.67 -5.51 -9.36
C ARG A 193 -18.91 -5.60 -8.46
N THR A 194 -19.28 -6.79 -7.97
CA THR A 194 -20.35 -6.92 -6.96
C THR A 194 -19.97 -6.34 -5.60
N ARG A 195 -18.68 -6.05 -5.40
CA ARG A 195 -18.13 -5.43 -4.19
C ARG A 195 -17.39 -4.15 -4.54
N GLY A 196 -17.16 -3.32 -3.54
CA GLY A 196 -16.57 -2.01 -3.73
C GLY A 196 -17.59 -0.97 -4.22
N THR A 197 -17.10 0.22 -4.53
CA THR A 197 -17.93 1.27 -5.13
C THR A 197 -17.93 1.15 -6.65
N GLN A 198 -18.75 1.96 -7.34
CA GLN A 198 -18.73 1.99 -8.81
C GLN A 198 -17.37 2.39 -9.39
N ASP A 199 -16.70 3.34 -8.74
CA ASP A 199 -15.40 3.89 -9.17
C ASP A 199 -14.20 3.10 -8.61
N GLU A 200 -14.40 2.35 -7.52
CA GLU A 200 -13.39 1.50 -6.91
C GLU A 200 -13.95 0.09 -6.67
N PRO A 201 -14.10 -0.71 -7.73
CA PRO A 201 -14.64 -2.05 -7.61
C PRO A 201 -13.68 -3.01 -6.89
N GLY A 202 -14.30 -4.05 -6.34
CA GLY A 202 -13.66 -5.15 -5.64
C GLY A 202 -13.35 -4.88 -4.17
N THR A 203 -12.64 -5.83 -3.59
CA THR A 203 -12.16 -5.77 -2.21
C THR A 203 -10.71 -5.29 -2.14
N PHE A 204 -10.25 -5.02 -0.94
CA PHE A 204 -8.85 -4.84 -0.55
C PHE A 204 -8.58 -5.50 0.80
N LEU A 205 -7.32 -5.77 1.09
CA LEU A 205 -6.90 -6.19 2.42
C LEU A 205 -6.54 -4.99 3.27
N ALA A 206 -7.09 -4.94 4.49
CA ALA A 206 -6.78 -3.93 5.48
C ALA A 206 -6.08 -4.54 6.70
N THR A 207 -4.94 -3.99 7.12
CA THR A 207 -4.35 -4.27 8.43
C THR A 207 -4.91 -3.26 9.43
N VAL A 208 -5.76 -3.74 10.34
CA VAL A 208 -6.43 -2.91 11.36
C VAL A 208 -5.70 -3.07 12.68
N GLY A 209 -5.27 -1.96 13.28
CA GLY A 209 -4.49 -1.95 14.52
C GLY A 209 -4.65 -0.66 15.33
N GLY A 210 -3.72 -0.44 16.27
CA GLY A 210 -3.81 0.67 17.24
C GLY A 210 -4.74 0.34 18.40
N ALA A 211 -5.58 1.29 18.80
CA ALA A 211 -6.54 1.16 19.90
C ALA A 211 -7.79 0.33 19.50
N VAL A 212 -7.57 -0.92 19.10
CA VAL A 212 -8.61 -1.93 18.84
C VAL A 212 -8.38 -3.17 19.71
N VAL A 213 -9.43 -3.96 19.95
CA VAL A 213 -9.34 -5.14 20.83
C VAL A 213 -8.50 -6.27 20.22
N ASN A 214 -8.67 -6.55 18.93
CA ASN A 214 -8.05 -7.66 18.22
C ASN A 214 -7.44 -7.19 16.87
N PRO A 215 -6.21 -6.63 16.89
CA PRO A 215 -5.51 -6.25 15.66
C PRO A 215 -5.36 -7.42 14.69
N GLN A 216 -5.72 -7.22 13.42
CA GLN A 216 -5.71 -8.28 12.42
C GLN A 216 -5.73 -7.76 10.98
N VAL A 217 -5.53 -8.67 10.02
CA VAL A 217 -5.77 -8.42 8.60
C VAL A 217 -7.19 -8.84 8.24
N VAL A 218 -7.95 -7.94 7.63
CA VAL A 218 -9.33 -8.19 7.18
C VAL A 218 -9.45 -7.93 5.68
N GLU A 219 -10.41 -8.58 5.02
CA GLU A 219 -10.77 -8.27 3.64
C GLU A 219 -12.09 -7.49 3.63
N ALA A 220 -12.12 -6.35 2.94
CA ALA A 220 -13.31 -5.52 2.84
C ALA A 220 -13.50 -4.92 1.44
N GLY A 221 -14.74 -4.56 1.11
CA GLY A 221 -15.04 -3.79 -0.10
C GLY A 221 -14.62 -2.33 0.06
N TYR A 222 -14.19 -1.67 -1.02
CA TYR A 222 -14.06 -0.21 -0.99
C TYR A 222 -15.41 0.46 -0.70
N GLY A 223 -15.36 1.55 0.07
CA GLY A 223 -16.55 2.27 0.52
C GLY A 223 -17.21 1.68 1.77
N VAL A 224 -16.66 0.59 2.32
CA VAL A 224 -17.05 0.08 3.64
C VAL A 224 -16.96 1.20 4.69
N PRO A 225 -17.94 1.34 5.60
CA PRO A 225 -17.84 2.27 6.71
C PRO A 225 -16.62 1.96 7.60
N LEU A 226 -15.93 3.01 8.07
CA LEU A 226 -14.76 2.87 8.94
C LEU A 226 -15.09 2.07 10.21
N GLY A 227 -16.29 2.25 10.76
CA GLY A 227 -16.78 1.52 11.92
C GLY A 227 -16.83 0.00 11.70
N GLU A 228 -17.18 -0.46 10.50
CA GLU A 228 -17.21 -1.89 10.18
C GLU A 228 -15.80 -2.50 10.14
N LEU A 229 -14.80 -1.77 9.62
CA LEU A 229 -13.40 -2.21 9.66
C LEU A 229 -12.88 -2.33 11.09
N LEU A 230 -13.18 -1.34 11.94
CA LEU A 230 -12.79 -1.38 13.35
C LEU A 230 -13.53 -2.50 14.09
N ALA A 231 -14.82 -2.70 13.81
CA ALA A 231 -15.62 -3.78 14.40
C ALA A 231 -15.09 -5.17 14.04
N ALA A 232 -14.61 -5.36 12.80
CA ALA A 232 -13.95 -6.60 12.40
C ALA A 232 -12.71 -6.91 13.25
N ALA A 233 -12.02 -5.88 13.74
CA ALA A 233 -10.92 -5.96 14.71
C ALA A 233 -11.38 -5.99 16.19
N GLY A 234 -12.63 -6.36 16.46
CA GLY A 234 -13.20 -6.40 17.82
C GLY A 234 -13.64 -5.03 18.35
N GLY A 235 -13.65 -3.99 17.52
CA GLY A 235 -14.03 -2.64 17.87
C GLY A 235 -12.91 -1.86 18.60
N PRO A 236 -13.13 -0.55 18.85
CA PRO A 236 -12.21 0.27 19.62
C PRO A 236 -12.00 -0.28 21.04
N SER A 237 -10.77 -0.31 21.53
CA SER A 237 -10.46 -0.68 22.92
C SER A 237 -10.74 0.44 23.94
N GLY A 238 -11.10 1.63 23.45
CA GLY A 238 -11.49 2.80 24.22
C GLY A 238 -11.90 3.95 23.29
N PRO A 239 -12.19 5.15 23.84
CA PRO A 239 -12.48 6.34 23.03
C PRO A 239 -11.33 6.66 22.07
N LEU A 240 -11.67 7.03 20.83
CA LEU A 240 -10.71 7.37 19.78
C LEU A 240 -10.72 8.87 19.50
N SER A 241 -9.56 9.45 19.23
CA SER A 241 -9.43 10.84 18.76
C SER A 241 -9.43 10.94 17.24
N ALA A 242 -8.79 9.99 16.56
CA ALA A 242 -8.68 9.94 15.12
C ALA A 242 -8.32 8.53 14.64
N VAL A 243 -8.34 8.32 13.33
CA VAL A 243 -7.82 7.11 12.70
C VAL A 243 -6.84 7.50 11.59
N LEU A 244 -5.68 6.85 11.55
CA LEU A 244 -4.75 6.97 10.43
C LEU A 244 -5.14 5.96 9.37
N VAL A 245 -5.55 6.42 8.19
CA VAL A 245 -5.97 5.57 7.07
C VAL A 245 -4.98 5.69 5.91
N GLY A 246 -4.60 4.54 5.35
CA GLY A 246 -3.64 4.45 4.25
C GLY A 246 -2.19 4.31 4.69
N GLY A 247 -1.96 4.18 6.00
CA GLY A 247 -0.65 3.99 6.62
C GLY A 247 0.16 5.27 6.78
N TYR A 248 1.48 5.14 6.91
CA TYR A 248 2.39 6.28 7.20
C TYR A 248 2.50 7.27 6.03
N HIS A 249 2.06 6.87 4.83
CA HIS A 249 1.87 7.75 3.68
C HIS A 249 0.42 8.16 3.43
N GLY A 250 -0.48 7.79 4.35
CA GLY A 250 -1.89 8.10 4.36
C GLY A 250 -2.21 9.43 5.05
N GLY A 251 -3.37 9.50 5.70
CA GLY A 251 -3.84 10.69 6.39
C GLY A 251 -4.71 10.36 7.60
N TRP A 252 -4.72 11.29 8.55
CA TRP A 252 -5.61 11.30 9.69
C TRP A 252 -7.02 11.71 9.29
N VAL A 253 -7.99 10.94 9.76
CA VAL A 253 -9.43 11.19 9.59
C VAL A 253 -10.11 11.15 10.96
N PRO A 254 -11.29 11.77 11.12
CA PRO A 254 -12.08 11.61 12.33
C PRO A 254 -12.41 10.14 12.56
N ALA A 255 -12.56 9.76 13.84
CA ALA A 255 -13.08 8.45 14.22
C ALA A 255 -14.61 8.36 14.02
N ASP A 256 -15.07 8.78 12.84
CA ASP A 256 -16.47 8.70 12.41
C ASP A 256 -16.75 7.28 11.88
N PRO A 257 -17.63 6.50 12.53
CA PRO A 257 -17.93 5.13 12.09
C PRO A 257 -18.58 5.07 10.71
N GLU A 258 -19.25 6.14 10.27
CA GLU A 258 -19.96 6.20 8.98
C GLU A 258 -19.06 6.62 7.82
N LEU A 259 -17.82 7.05 8.09
CA LEU A 259 -16.90 7.53 7.06
C LEU A 259 -16.58 6.38 6.06
N PRO A 260 -16.93 6.52 4.77
CA PRO A 260 -16.71 5.45 3.81
C PRO A 260 -15.22 5.37 3.41
N VAL A 261 -14.63 4.18 3.56
CA VAL A 261 -13.21 3.94 3.25
C VAL A 261 -13.03 3.68 1.75
N SER A 262 -12.94 4.78 1.02
CA SER A 262 -12.69 4.86 -0.43
C SER A 262 -11.91 6.15 -0.73
N ARG A 263 -11.32 6.29 -1.92
CA ARG A 263 -10.70 7.55 -2.34
C ARG A 263 -11.70 8.70 -2.30
N ALA A 264 -12.91 8.49 -2.82
CA ALA A 264 -13.94 9.53 -2.83
C ALA A 264 -14.39 9.90 -1.41
N GLY A 265 -14.58 8.90 -0.54
CA GLY A 265 -14.98 9.13 0.85
C GLY A 265 -13.94 9.84 1.71
N LEU A 266 -12.65 9.64 1.40
CA LEU A 266 -11.52 10.18 2.16
C LEU A 266 -10.94 11.48 1.56
N ASP A 267 -11.42 11.91 0.39
CA ASP A 267 -10.86 13.02 -0.38
C ASP A 267 -10.89 14.35 0.40
N SER A 268 -11.96 14.61 1.14
CA SER A 268 -12.11 15.82 1.98
C SER A 268 -11.04 15.95 3.07
N TYR A 269 -10.42 14.84 3.46
CA TYR A 269 -9.31 14.80 4.42
C TYR A 269 -7.94 14.78 3.74
N GLY A 270 -7.91 14.61 2.41
CA GLY A 270 -6.70 14.37 1.63
C GLY A 270 -6.07 13.00 1.94
N ALA A 271 -6.88 12.05 2.42
CA ALA A 271 -6.47 10.69 2.75
C ALA A 271 -6.90 9.73 1.63
N THR A 272 -6.32 8.54 1.61
CA THR A 272 -6.73 7.45 0.70
C THR A 272 -6.58 6.11 1.41
N PRO A 273 -7.23 5.03 0.94
CA PRO A 273 -7.04 3.71 1.55
C PRO A 273 -5.60 3.19 1.46
N GLY A 274 -4.78 3.75 0.56
CA GLY A 274 -3.32 3.56 0.54
C GLY A 274 -2.87 2.10 0.57
N ALA A 275 -1.97 1.79 1.50
CA ALA A 275 -1.44 0.44 1.73
C ALA A 275 -2.39 -0.47 2.50
N GLY A 276 -3.65 -0.07 2.75
CA GLY A 276 -4.60 -0.84 3.55
C GLY A 276 -4.33 -0.78 5.05
N VAL A 277 -3.49 0.12 5.54
CA VAL A 277 -3.24 0.24 6.99
C VAL A 277 -4.28 1.18 7.61
N VAL A 278 -4.94 0.71 8.67
CA VAL A 278 -5.94 1.46 9.45
C VAL A 278 -5.53 1.40 10.92
N THR A 279 -5.03 2.52 11.46
CA THR A 279 -4.52 2.59 12.83
C THR A 279 -5.39 3.52 13.67
N ALA A 280 -6.10 2.96 14.65
CA ALA A 280 -6.92 3.71 15.58
C ALA A 280 -6.05 4.42 16.64
N LEU A 281 -6.22 5.74 16.79
CA LEU A 281 -5.53 6.55 17.79
C LEU A 281 -6.43 6.72 19.02
N PRO A 282 -6.00 6.28 20.22
CA PRO A 282 -6.79 6.47 21.43
C PRO A 282 -6.85 7.94 21.83
N ALA A 283 -7.95 8.35 22.45
CA ALA A 283 -8.19 9.74 22.87
C ALA A 283 -7.17 10.26 23.91
N SER A 284 -6.50 9.37 24.62
CA SER A 284 -5.41 9.69 25.56
C SER A 284 -4.07 9.97 24.87
N SER A 285 -3.96 9.79 23.55
CA SER A 285 -2.74 10.05 22.78
C SER A 285 -2.82 11.35 21.99
N CYS A 286 -1.74 12.13 22.06
CA CYS A 286 -1.58 13.35 21.27
C CYS A 286 -1.28 13.00 19.80
N GLY A 287 -2.17 13.41 18.89
CA GLY A 287 -2.02 13.17 17.45
C GLY A 287 -0.78 13.84 16.84
N LEU A 288 -0.37 15.01 17.37
CA LEU A 288 0.85 15.68 16.91
C LEU A 288 2.12 14.93 17.32
N ARG A 289 2.17 14.39 18.55
CA ARG A 289 3.31 13.58 19.00
C ARG A 289 3.42 12.27 18.23
N GLU A 290 2.28 11.62 17.98
CA GLU A 290 2.26 10.41 17.17
C GLU A 290 2.68 10.70 15.72
N THR A 291 2.20 11.79 15.13
CA THR A 291 2.64 12.21 13.78
C THR A 291 4.13 12.55 13.77
N ALA A 292 4.65 13.25 14.78
CA ALA A 292 6.07 13.57 14.89
C ALA A 292 6.93 12.29 14.92
N ARG A 293 6.52 11.28 15.70
CA ARG A 293 7.17 9.96 15.76
C ARG A 293 7.19 9.27 14.39
N ILE A 294 6.06 9.29 13.68
CA ILE A 294 5.96 8.70 12.34
C ILE A 294 6.87 9.44 11.35
N VAL A 295 6.85 10.76 11.34
CA VAL A 295 7.64 11.58 10.41
C VAL A 295 9.14 11.45 10.69
N GLU A 296 9.55 11.33 11.96
CA GLU A 296 10.93 11.04 12.35
C GLU A 296 11.37 9.67 11.84
N TYR A 297 10.53 8.64 11.98
CA TYR A 297 10.79 7.34 11.36
C TYR A 297 10.96 7.46 9.84
N LEU A 298 10.04 8.14 9.14
CA LEU A 298 10.08 8.30 7.68
C LEU A 298 11.33 9.09 7.22
N ALA A 299 11.79 10.07 8.00
CA ALA A 299 13.03 10.80 7.74
C ALA A 299 14.28 9.91 7.89
N GLY A 300 14.22 8.87 8.72
CA GLY A 300 15.24 7.82 8.80
C GLY A 300 15.16 6.77 7.68
N GLN A 301 14.06 6.72 6.92
CA GLN A 301 13.82 5.74 5.87
C GLN A 301 14.08 6.30 4.45
N VAL A 302 15.16 7.04 4.28
CA VAL A 302 15.46 7.73 3.02
C VAL A 302 16.42 6.95 2.13
N SER A 303 16.22 7.08 0.81
CA SER A 303 17.16 6.56 -0.19
C SER A 303 18.45 7.37 -0.33
N GLY A 304 18.47 8.59 0.22
CA GLY A 304 19.60 9.52 0.13
C GLY A 304 19.86 10.13 -1.25
N GLN A 305 19.03 9.86 -2.26
CA GLN A 305 19.33 10.28 -3.64
C GLN A 305 18.93 11.71 -4.02
N CYS A 306 18.03 12.35 -3.27
CA CYS A 306 17.50 13.67 -3.65
C CYS A 306 17.55 14.66 -2.48
N GLY A 307 17.67 15.95 -2.83
CA GLY A 307 17.72 17.05 -1.86
C GLY A 307 16.55 17.06 -0.86
N PRO A 308 15.29 16.81 -1.29
CA PRO A 308 14.17 16.69 -0.36
C PRO A 308 14.31 15.53 0.64
N CYS A 309 14.88 14.39 0.24
CA CYS A 309 15.16 13.29 1.17
C CYS A 309 16.25 13.66 2.17
N LEU A 310 17.39 14.18 1.69
CA LEU A 310 18.57 14.42 2.53
C LEU A 310 18.40 15.62 3.48
N ASN A 311 17.72 16.67 3.02
CA ASN A 311 17.64 17.94 3.76
C ASN A 311 16.19 18.26 4.16
N GLY A 312 15.23 17.98 3.29
CA GLY A 312 13.82 18.35 3.49
C GLY A 312 13.15 17.53 4.60
N LEU A 313 13.19 16.20 4.51
CA LEU A 313 12.52 15.31 5.47
C LEU A 313 13.06 15.46 6.89
N PRO A 314 14.39 15.48 7.14
CA PRO A 314 14.91 15.71 8.49
C PRO A 314 14.50 17.07 9.06
N ARG A 315 14.46 18.12 8.22
CA ARG A 315 14.03 19.45 8.67
C ARG A 315 12.55 19.51 8.99
N MET A 316 11.70 18.86 8.20
CA MET A 316 10.27 18.71 8.50
C MET A 316 10.02 17.91 9.78
N ALA A 317 10.76 16.79 9.97
CA ALA A 317 10.69 15.99 11.19
C ALA A 317 11.07 16.80 12.43
N SER A 318 12.17 17.55 12.37
CA SER A 318 12.58 18.46 13.45
C SER A 318 11.52 19.50 13.76
N ALA A 319 10.99 20.19 12.76
CA ALA A 319 10.00 21.25 12.97
C ALA A 319 8.70 20.71 13.59
N LEU A 320 8.22 19.54 13.14
CA LEU A 320 7.05 18.91 13.73
C LEU A 320 7.33 18.38 15.14
N SER A 321 8.52 17.83 15.39
CA SER A 321 8.95 17.39 16.73
C SER A 321 9.02 18.56 17.71
N ASP A 322 9.51 19.72 17.26
CA ASP A 322 9.55 20.95 18.07
C ASP A 322 8.14 21.42 18.45
N LEU A 323 7.20 21.41 17.50
CA LEU A 323 5.79 21.70 17.78
C LEU A 323 5.19 20.68 18.77
N ALA A 324 5.42 19.39 18.54
CA ALA A 324 4.88 18.30 19.35
C ALA A 324 5.41 18.29 20.80
N HIS A 325 6.60 18.86 21.04
CA HIS A 325 7.27 18.90 22.34
C HIS A 325 7.46 20.32 22.90
N HIS A 326 6.66 21.27 22.41
CA HIS A 326 6.52 22.62 22.97
C HIS A 326 7.82 23.45 22.90
N ARG A 327 8.71 23.16 21.94
CA ARG A 327 9.91 23.97 21.63
C ARG A 327 9.52 25.07 20.64
N ILE A 328 8.63 25.97 21.09
CA ILE A 328 7.92 26.91 20.22
C ILE A 328 8.74 28.17 19.89
N TRP A 329 8.59 28.67 18.65
CA TRP A 329 9.07 30.00 18.22
C TRP A 329 8.05 30.69 17.30
N LEU A 330 8.18 32.01 17.16
CA LEU A 330 7.30 32.82 16.32
C LEU A 330 7.38 32.38 14.85
N GLY A 331 6.24 32.10 14.23
CA GLY A 331 6.16 31.69 12.81
C GLY A 331 6.38 30.20 12.55
N MET A 332 6.44 29.36 13.60
CA MET A 332 6.63 27.90 13.48
C MET A 332 5.64 27.22 12.52
N THR A 333 4.35 27.55 12.58
CA THR A 333 3.33 26.95 11.71
C THR A 333 3.55 27.30 10.24
N SER A 334 3.84 28.57 9.96
CA SER A 334 4.22 29.04 8.62
C SER A 334 5.49 28.37 8.11
N GLU A 335 6.46 28.08 8.99
CA GLU A 335 7.68 27.36 8.64
C GLU A 335 7.39 25.90 8.26
N VAL A 336 6.52 25.21 8.99
CA VAL A 336 6.07 23.85 8.65
C VAL A 336 5.45 23.82 7.25
N ASP A 337 4.57 24.77 6.94
CA ASP A 337 3.94 24.86 5.62
C ASP A 337 4.92 25.20 4.50
N ARG A 338 5.86 26.12 4.77
CA ARG A 338 6.93 26.47 3.83
C ARG A 338 7.79 25.25 3.49
N LEU A 339 8.20 24.47 4.50
CA LEU A 339 9.01 23.27 4.31
C LEU A 339 8.28 22.20 3.48
N ARG A 340 6.98 21.99 3.75
CA ARG A 340 6.14 21.09 2.94
C ARG A 340 6.09 21.52 1.48
N GLY A 341 5.94 22.81 1.21
CA GLY A 341 5.94 23.38 -0.13
C GLY A 341 7.27 23.24 -0.87
N LEU A 342 8.40 23.27 -0.15
CA LEU A 342 9.73 23.07 -0.74
C LEU A 342 10.02 21.60 -1.10
N VAL A 343 9.43 20.66 -0.37
CA VAL A 343 9.66 19.22 -0.58
C VAL A 343 8.79 18.66 -1.71
N THR A 344 7.53 19.10 -1.76
CA THR A 344 6.51 18.51 -2.64
C THR A 344 6.90 18.59 -4.12
N GLY A 345 6.81 17.46 -4.81
CA GLY A 345 7.05 17.32 -6.25
C GLY A 345 8.51 17.29 -6.67
N ARG A 346 9.46 17.29 -5.73
CA ARG A 346 10.90 17.40 -6.01
C ARG A 346 11.69 16.12 -5.68
N GLY A 347 11.03 15.07 -5.21
CA GLY A 347 11.63 13.78 -4.88
C GLY A 347 11.83 12.87 -6.10
N ALA A 348 12.83 11.99 -6.04
CA ALA A 348 13.00 10.92 -7.03
C ALA A 348 11.83 9.90 -6.98
N CYS A 349 11.33 9.63 -5.77
CA CYS A 349 10.12 8.85 -5.51
C CYS A 349 9.06 9.69 -4.78
N HIS A 350 7.90 9.10 -4.48
CA HIS A 350 6.81 9.81 -3.77
C HIS A 350 6.98 9.88 -2.24
N HIS A 351 8.06 9.33 -1.68
CA HIS A 351 8.33 9.31 -0.24
C HIS A 351 8.29 10.72 0.39
N PRO A 352 8.97 11.73 -0.17
CA PRO A 352 8.93 13.07 0.43
C PRO A 352 7.55 13.73 0.30
N ASP A 353 6.88 13.55 -0.85
CA ASP A 353 5.55 14.10 -1.10
C ASP A 353 4.52 13.54 -0.12
N ALA A 354 4.57 12.22 0.13
CA ALA A 354 3.65 11.54 0.99
C ALA A 354 3.88 11.89 2.47
N THR A 355 5.14 11.99 2.90
CA THR A 355 5.46 12.50 4.23
C THR A 355 4.95 13.94 4.43
N ALA A 356 5.11 14.82 3.43
CA ALA A 356 4.61 16.19 3.50
C ALA A 356 3.07 16.27 3.53
N ARG A 357 2.37 15.32 2.90
CA ARG A 357 0.91 15.18 2.99
C ARG A 357 0.46 14.73 4.38
N LEU A 358 1.12 13.74 4.98
CA LEU A 358 0.83 13.28 6.35
C LEU A 358 0.92 14.44 7.34
N ILE A 359 2.00 15.23 7.29
CA ILE A 359 2.16 16.43 8.14
C ILE A 359 0.99 17.38 7.94
N GLY A 360 0.62 17.66 6.69
CA GLY A 360 -0.52 18.53 6.38
C GLY A 360 -1.85 18.01 6.90
N SER A 361 -2.06 16.70 6.82
CA SER A 361 -3.24 16.04 7.38
C SER A 361 -3.29 16.20 8.90
N ALA A 362 -2.17 15.97 9.59
CA ALA A 362 -2.09 16.16 11.04
C ALA A 362 -2.34 17.61 11.46
N MET A 363 -1.76 18.59 10.76
CA MET A 363 -1.97 20.02 11.07
C MET A 363 -3.45 20.44 10.91
N ARG A 364 -4.20 19.83 9.99
CA ARG A 364 -5.64 20.08 9.82
C ARG A 364 -6.48 19.32 10.85
N MET A 365 -6.25 18.02 11.00
CA MET A 365 -7.04 17.16 11.87
C MET A 365 -6.90 17.56 13.34
N PHE A 366 -5.67 17.86 13.76
CA PHE A 366 -5.32 18.20 15.14
C PHE A 366 -5.09 19.71 15.33
N HIS A 367 -5.84 20.56 14.62
CA HIS A 367 -5.67 22.02 14.68
C HIS A 367 -5.87 22.60 16.10
N GLU A 368 -6.73 21.98 16.91
CA GLU A 368 -6.90 22.33 18.32
C GLU A 368 -5.64 22.00 19.14
N ASP A 369 -5.04 20.81 18.94
CA ASP A 369 -3.76 20.45 19.54
C ASP A 369 -2.64 21.41 19.10
N VAL A 370 -2.61 21.82 17.82
CA VAL A 370 -1.62 22.80 17.34
C VAL A 370 -1.74 24.10 18.13
N THR A 371 -2.97 24.58 18.34
CA THR A 371 -3.24 25.79 19.11
C THR A 371 -2.83 25.66 20.58
N ALA A 372 -3.07 24.50 21.19
CA ALA A 372 -2.67 24.21 22.57
C ALA A 372 -1.14 24.11 22.71
N HIS A 373 -0.47 23.39 21.81
CA HIS A 373 0.97 23.18 21.83
C HIS A 373 1.75 24.50 21.66
N LEU A 374 1.23 25.43 20.85
CA LEU A 374 1.79 26.78 20.72
C LEU A 374 1.76 27.59 22.03
N LYS A 375 0.90 27.21 22.99
CA LYS A 375 0.81 27.79 24.34
C LYS A 375 1.56 26.95 25.39
N GLY A 376 2.18 25.84 24.99
CA GLY A 376 2.83 24.89 25.90
C GLY A 376 1.88 23.89 26.56
N GLU A 377 0.68 23.71 26.03
CA GLU A 377 -0.37 22.80 26.52
C GLU A 377 -0.62 21.65 25.53
N CYS A 378 -1.39 20.64 25.93
CA CYS A 378 -1.80 19.51 25.09
C CYS A 378 -3.27 19.15 25.38
N VAL A 379 -4.07 18.90 24.34
CA VAL A 379 -5.51 18.58 24.50
C VAL A 379 -5.70 17.13 24.92
N ALA A 380 -4.84 16.22 24.45
CA ALA A 380 -4.80 14.84 24.92
C ALA A 380 -4.42 14.79 26.41
N ARG A 381 -5.26 14.13 27.21
CA ARG A 381 -5.13 13.98 28.67
C ARG A 381 -4.78 12.55 29.06
#